data_AF-A0A2W5SDR4-F1
#
_entry.id   AF-A0A2W5SDR4-F1
#
_cell.length_a   1.000
_cell.length_b   1.000
_cell.length_c   1.000
_cell.angle_alpha   90.00
_cell.angle_beta   90.00
_cell.angle_gamma   90.00
#
_symmetry.space_group_name_H-M   'P 1'
#
loop_
_entity.id
_entity.type
_entity.pdbx_description
1 polymer ?
#
loop_
_entity_poly.entity_id
_entity_poly.type
_entity_poly.pdbx_seq_one_letter_code
_entity_poly.pdbx_strand_id
1 'polypeptide(L)'
;MAGRFDDWDKDDKGHLKVWPMQAFTTALFGAEKVGLRIEIGTQAPKPGEPVPALQLVLDPVQVRQLADALAEAEARLANAHFATLSQPGNS
;
A
#
# COMPACT_ATOMS: atom_id res chain seq x y z
N MET A 1 -11.51 -7.51 -12.11
CA MET A 1 -12.47 -6.43 -11.82
C MET A 1 -11.95 -5.73 -10.58
N ALA A 2 -11.28 -4.58 -10.73
CA ALA A 2 -10.82 -3.81 -9.57
C ALA A 2 -12.06 -3.33 -8.82
N GLY A 3 -12.24 -3.74 -7.56
CA GLY A 3 -13.32 -3.22 -6.72
C GLY A 3 -13.22 -1.70 -6.68
N ARG A 4 -14.36 -1.01 -6.82
CA ARG A 4 -14.36 0.45 -6.84
C ARG A 4 -13.88 0.93 -5.46
N PHE A 5 -13.20 2.06 -5.39
CA PHE A 5 -12.81 2.70 -4.12
C PHE A 5 -14.00 2.84 -3.15
N ASP A 6 -15.22 2.89 -3.69
CA ASP A 6 -16.46 2.96 -2.93
C ASP A 6 -16.73 1.72 -2.07
N ASP A 7 -16.18 0.57 -2.41
CA ASP A 7 -16.41 -0.71 -1.72
C ASP A 7 -15.45 -0.94 -0.55
N TRP A 8 -14.52 -0.01 -0.31
CA TRP A 8 -13.50 -0.15 0.72
C TRP A 8 -14.06 0.23 2.10
N ASP A 9 -13.49 -0.38 3.15
CA ASP A 9 -13.89 -0.12 4.53
C ASP A 9 -13.73 1.36 4.90
N LYS A 10 -14.79 1.92 5.48
CA LYS A 10 -14.86 3.31 5.93
C LYS A 10 -14.97 3.41 7.44
N ASP A 11 -14.44 4.49 8.00
CA ASP A 11 -14.64 4.87 9.40
C ASP A 11 -16.06 5.39 9.64
N ASP A 12 -16.36 5.68 10.91
CA ASP A 12 -17.69 6.15 11.34
C ASP A 12 -18.04 7.54 10.75
N LYS A 13 -17.09 8.19 10.06
CA LYS A 13 -17.23 9.47 9.37
C LYS A 13 -17.28 9.32 7.85
N GLY A 14 -17.22 8.09 7.32
CA GLY A 14 -17.25 7.81 5.89
C GLY A 14 -15.92 7.96 5.17
N HIS A 15 -14.81 8.16 5.87
CA HIS A 15 -13.48 8.18 5.28
C HIS A 15 -12.91 6.77 5.16
N LEU A 16 -12.07 6.52 4.15
CA LEU A 16 -11.37 5.24 4.03
C LEU A 16 -10.53 4.96 5.28
N LYS A 17 -10.68 3.76 5.85
CA LYS A 17 -9.79 3.29 6.91
C LYS A 17 -8.45 2.94 6.29
N VAL A 18 -7.51 3.86 6.39
CA VAL A 18 -6.12 3.68 5.94
C VAL A 18 -5.18 3.82 7.13
N TRP A 19 -4.21 2.91 7.22
CA TRP A 19 -3.13 2.98 8.18
C TRP A 19 -1.82 3.18 7.41
N PRO A 20 -0.91 4.05 7.88
CA PRO A 20 0.38 4.20 7.23
C PRO A 20 1.17 2.90 7.35
N MET A 21 1.77 2.48 6.23
CA MET A 21 2.77 1.42 6.21
C MET A 21 4.04 1.94 6.87
N GLN A 22 4.56 1.19 7.85
CA GLN A 22 5.80 1.55 8.55
C GLN A 22 7.00 0.80 7.99
N ALA A 23 6.83 -0.50 7.78
CA ALA A 23 7.84 -1.39 7.25
C ALA A 23 7.19 -2.54 6.49
N PHE A 24 7.98 -3.21 5.66
CA PHE A 24 7.59 -4.48 5.06
C PHE A 24 8.77 -5.46 5.08
N THR A 25 8.48 -6.74 5.07
CA THR A 25 9.49 -7.80 5.02
C THR A 25 8.99 -8.94 4.15
N THR A 26 9.86 -9.53 3.34
CA THR A 26 9.56 -10.70 2.54
C THR A 26 10.31 -11.93 3.04
N ALA A 27 9.73 -13.10 2.82
CA ALA A 27 10.35 -14.39 3.08
C ALA A 27 10.02 -15.37 1.96
N LEU A 28 10.90 -16.33 1.70
CA LEU A 28 10.61 -17.45 0.80
C LEU A 28 10.18 -18.65 1.63
N PHE A 29 9.05 -19.26 1.25
CA PHE A 29 8.61 -20.53 1.82
C PHE A 29 8.83 -21.61 0.77
N GLY A 30 9.98 -22.28 0.85
CA GLY A 30 10.43 -23.22 -0.18
C GLY A 30 10.65 -22.52 -1.52
N ALA A 31 10.39 -23.24 -2.62
CA ALA A 31 10.52 -22.72 -3.99
C ALA A 31 9.19 -22.20 -4.58
N GLU A 32 8.11 -22.22 -3.80
CA GLU A 32 6.74 -22.13 -4.35
C GLU A 32 5.97 -20.90 -3.89
N LYS A 33 6.25 -20.36 -2.70
CA LYS A 33 5.46 -19.27 -2.11
C LYS A 33 6.35 -18.17 -1.56
N VAL A 34 5.81 -16.95 -1.57
CA VAL A 34 6.43 -15.77 -0.96
C VAL A 34 5.59 -15.29 0.20
N GLY A 35 6.19 -15.16 1.38
CA GLY A 35 5.63 -14.45 2.51
C GLY A 35 5.85 -12.95 2.36
N LEU A 36 4.80 -12.16 2.60
CA LEU A 36 4.88 -10.71 2.72
C LEU A 36 4.28 -10.30 4.07
N ARG A 37 5.07 -9.65 4.90
CA ARG A 37 4.60 -9.01 6.14
C ARG A 37 4.65 -7.50 5.95
N ILE A 38 3.54 -6.83 6.24
CA ILE A 38 3.39 -5.37 6.18
C ILE A 38 3.03 -4.89 7.57
N GLU A 39 3.88 -4.07 8.17
CA GLU A 39 3.61 -3.41 9.45
C GLU A 39 2.81 -2.14 9.21
N ILE A 40 1.68 -2.02 9.92
CA ILE A 40 0.76 -0.89 9.82
C ILE A 40 0.57 -0.27 11.21
N GLY A 41 0.35 1.04 11.28
CA GLY A 41 0.07 1.69 12.58
C GLY A 41 0.44 3.16 12.57
N THR A 42 0.47 3.79 13.74
CA THR A 42 0.85 5.21 13.86
C THR A 42 2.34 5.41 13.58
N GLN A 43 2.75 6.55 13.00
CA GLN A 43 4.17 6.83 12.70
C GLN A 43 5.10 6.87 13.93
N ALA A 44 4.56 6.84 15.14
CA ALA A 44 5.29 6.84 16.40
C ALA A 44 4.68 5.82 17.38
N PRO A 45 4.88 4.51 17.18
CA PRO A 45 4.43 3.50 18.13
C PRO A 45 5.17 3.68 19.46
N LYS A 46 4.48 3.48 20.61
CA LYS A 46 5.14 3.59 21.91
C LYS A 46 6.08 2.39 22.14
N PRO A 47 7.20 2.57 22.86
CA PRO A 47 8.05 1.44 23.23
C PRO A 47 7.25 0.33 23.93
N GLY A 48 7.34 -0.89 23.41
CA GLY A 48 6.61 -2.05 23.93
C GLY A 48 5.16 -2.20 23.43
N GLU A 49 4.66 -1.28 22.62
CA GLU A 49 3.35 -1.41 21.97
C GLU A 49 3.47 -2.38 20.77
N PRO A 50 2.57 -3.39 20.67
CA PRO A 50 2.58 -4.28 19.52
C PRO A 50 2.25 -3.51 18.25
N VAL A 51 3.12 -3.60 17.24
CA VAL A 51 2.84 -3.04 15.90
C VAL A 51 1.98 -4.05 15.13
N PRO A 52 0.72 -3.70 14.77
CA PRO A 52 -0.11 -4.61 14.01
C PRO A 52 0.52 -4.86 12.64
N ALA A 53 0.41 -6.09 12.15
CA ALA A 53 0.97 -6.48 10.87
C ALA A 53 -0.01 -7.34 10.07
N LEU A 54 -0.12 -7.04 8.78
CA LEU A 54 -0.77 -7.90 7.80
C LEU A 54 0.26 -8.91 7.29
N GLN A 55 -0.05 -10.20 7.37
CA GLN A 55 0.79 -11.27 6.84
C GLN A 55 0.07 -11.98 5.70
N LEU A 56 0.72 -12.04 4.54
CA LEU A 56 0.20 -12.63 3.32
C LEU A 56 1.13 -13.74 2.85
N VAL A 57 0.54 -14.81 2.31
CA VAL A 57 1.26 -15.83 1.52
C VAL A 57 0.80 -15.68 0.09
N LEU A 58 1.76 -15.51 -0.81
CA LEU A 58 1.52 -15.17 -2.21
C LEU A 58 2.09 -16.26 -3.13
N ASP A 59 1.33 -16.58 -4.17
CA ASP A 59 1.80 -17.33 -5.33
C ASP A 59 2.71 -16.47 -6.23
N PRO A 60 3.62 -17.06 -7.04
CA PRO A 60 4.52 -16.31 -7.91
C PRO A 60 3.80 -15.34 -8.86
N VAL A 61 2.64 -15.76 -9.39
CA VAL A 61 1.80 -14.91 -10.25
C VAL A 61 1.24 -13.72 -9.46
N GLN A 62 0.82 -13.92 -8.21
CA GLN A 62 0.29 -12.84 -7.35
C GLN A 62 1.39 -11.85 -6.96
N VAL A 63 2.62 -12.33 -6.72
CA VAL A 63 3.79 -11.47 -6.46
C VAL A 63 4.02 -10.56 -7.66
N ARG A 64 4.00 -11.10 -8.88
CA ARG A 64 4.20 -10.31 -10.10
C ARG A 64 3.10 -9.27 -10.29
N GLN A 65 1.84 -9.69 -10.15
CA GLN A 65 0.69 -8.79 -10.26
C GLN A 65 0.72 -7.67 -9.22
N LEU A 66 1.09 -7.97 -7.97
CA LEU A 66 1.21 -6.97 -6.91
C LEU A 66 2.33 -5.97 -7.23
N ALA A 67 3.50 -6.46 -7.67
CA ALA A 67 4.61 -5.59 -8.05
C ALA A 67 4.24 -4.65 -9.20
N ASP A 68 3.60 -5.17 -10.25
CA ASP A 68 3.17 -4.39 -11.41
C ASP A 68 2.14 -3.31 -11.00
N ALA A 69 1.19 -3.65 -10.12
CA ALA A 69 0.18 -2.70 -9.63
C ALA A 69 0.80 -1.58 -8.76
N LEU A 70 1.78 -1.90 -7.91
CA LEU A 70 2.48 -0.90 -7.09
C LEU A 70 3.31 0.05 -7.97
N ALA A 71 4.03 -0.49 -8.96
CA ALA A 71 4.80 0.31 -9.91
C ALA A 71 3.89 1.23 -10.75
N GLU A 72 2.73 0.74 -11.19
CA GLU A 72 1.75 1.55 -11.89
C GLU A 72 1.22 2.70 -11.01
N ALA A 73 0.91 2.43 -9.75
CA ALA A 73 0.46 3.45 -8.81
C ALA A 73 1.52 4.54 -8.57
N GLU A 74 2.80 4.16 -8.42
CA GLU A 74 3.92 5.09 -8.31
C GLU A 74 4.07 5.95 -9.57
N ALA A 75 4.02 5.34 -10.76
CA ALA A 75 4.12 6.07 -12.02
C ALA A 75 2.99 7.10 -12.19
N ARG A 76 1.75 6.73 -11.82
CA ARG A 76 0.60 7.65 -11.82
C ARG A 76 0.78 8.79 -10.83
N LEU A 77 1.30 8.52 -9.64
CA LEU A 77 1.59 9.53 -8.62
C LEU A 77 2.65 10.52 -9.10
N ALA A 78 3.75 10.04 -9.69
CA ALA A 78 4.78 10.87 -10.27
C ALA A 78 4.23 11.78 -11.38
N ASN A 79 3.44 11.21 -12.31
CA ASN A 79 2.81 11.97 -13.38
C ASN A 79 1.84 13.05 -12.86
N ALA A 80 1.04 12.72 -11.84
CA ALA A 80 0.15 13.68 -11.20
C ALA A 80 0.93 14.84 -10.58
N HIS A 81 2.04 14.56 -9.90
CA HIS A 81 2.91 15.57 -9.32
C HIS A 81 3.49 16.53 -10.37
N PHE A 82 3.92 16.01 -11.53
CA PHE A 82 4.40 16.86 -12.65
C PHE A 82 3.29 17.68 -13.30
N ALA A 83 2.07 17.16 -13.39
CA ALA A 83 0.92 17.89 -13.92
C ALA A 83 0.54 19.09 -13.02
N THR A 84 0.64 18.95 -11.70
CA THR A 84 0.40 20.03 -10.75
C THR A 84 1.45 21.14 -10.84
N LEU A 85 2.73 20.80 -11.05
CA LEU A 85 3.82 21.77 -11.19
C LEU A 85 3.83 22.51 -12.53
N SER A 86 3.11 21.98 -13.53
CA SER A 86 3.05 22.53 -14.89
C SER A 86 1.86 23.47 -15.11
N GLN A 87 1.05 23.76 -14.09
CA GLN A 87 0.06 24.84 -14.17
C GLN A 87 0.79 26.19 -14.17
N PRO A 88 0.76 26.97 -15.26
CA PRO A 88 1.24 28.34 -15.22
C PRO A 88 0.31 29.11 -14.30
N GLY A 89 0.88 29.82 -13.32
CA GLY A 89 0.12 30.77 -12.52
C GLY A 89 -0.65 31.72 -13.43
N ASN A 90 -1.97 31.79 -13.25
CA ASN A 90 -2.74 32.91 -13.76
C ASN A 90 -2.24 34.17 -13.05
N SER A 91 -1.37 34.90 -13.74
CA SER A 91 -1.03 36.30 -13.47
C SER A 91 -2.24 37.21 -13.64
#